data_AF-A0A9E5LJL2-F1
#
_entry.id   AF-A0A9E5LJL2-F1
#
_cell.length_a   1.000
_cell.length_b   1.000
_cell.length_c   1.000
_cell.angle_alpha   90.00
_cell.angle_beta   90.00
_cell.angle_gamma   90.00
#
_symmetry.space_group_name_H-M   'P 1'
#
loop_
_entity.id
_entity.type
_entity.pdbx_description
1 polymer ?
#
loop_
_entity_poly.entity_id
_entity_poly.type
_entity_poly.pdbx_seq_one_letter_code
_entity_poly.pdbx_strand_id
1 'polypeptide(L)'
;MYDDLSPQDKAKYVCALRAAEFVKSGMKVGLGTGSTAYWLVKHLGQSVRNGELDIVAVPTSTRTKEQAIEEGIKVVTLDEAGWLDVTIDGADEFDADFSLIKGGGGAHLQEKVVAMASDQMIVIADASKRVETLGKFPLPIEVLQFGSDATQKLIANLLVAQGYQGIEITCR
;
A
#
# COMPACT_ATOMS: atom_id res chain seq x y z
N MET A 1 22.91 -10.31 2.92
CA MET A 1 21.62 -9.60 3.12
C MET A 1 20.49 -10.26 2.36
N TYR A 2 20.52 -10.43 1.03
CA TYR A 2 19.47 -11.19 0.31
C TYR A 2 19.46 -12.68 0.69
N ASP A 3 20.64 -13.30 0.75
CA ASP A 3 20.77 -14.75 0.99
C ASP A 3 20.18 -15.17 2.35
N ASP A 4 20.23 -14.27 3.33
CA ASP A 4 19.77 -14.46 4.71
C ASP A 4 18.25 -14.26 4.89
N LEU A 5 17.54 -13.79 3.86
CA LEU A 5 16.09 -13.53 3.95
C LEU A 5 15.27 -14.82 3.94
N SER A 6 14.13 -14.79 4.63
CA SER A 6 13.10 -15.83 4.53
C SER A 6 12.59 -15.94 3.07
N PRO A 7 12.04 -17.09 2.63
CA PRO A 7 11.47 -17.21 1.29
C PRO A 7 10.41 -16.14 0.97
N GLN A 8 9.59 -15.77 1.95
CA GLN A 8 8.58 -14.73 1.78
C GLN A 8 9.22 -13.34 1.61
N ASP A 9 10.24 -13.02 2.40
CA ASP A 9 10.90 -11.71 2.29
C ASP A 9 11.75 -11.61 1.01
N LYS A 10 12.30 -12.73 0.51
CA LYS A 10 12.90 -12.80 -0.83
C LYS A 10 11.89 -12.46 -1.92
N ALA A 11 10.68 -13.02 -1.85
CA ALA A 11 9.61 -12.68 -2.80
C ALA A 11 9.27 -11.19 -2.76
N LYS A 12 9.09 -10.63 -1.56
CA LYS A 12 8.83 -9.19 -1.39
C LYS A 12 9.95 -8.31 -1.96
N TYR A 13 11.20 -8.68 -1.69
CA TYR A 13 12.38 -8.00 -2.19
C TYR A 13 12.42 -7.98 -3.72
N VAL A 14 12.22 -9.13 -4.37
CA VAL A 14 12.24 -9.24 -5.84
C VAL A 14 11.10 -8.45 -6.48
N CYS A 15 9.88 -8.51 -5.91
CA CYS A 15 8.75 -7.70 -6.37
C CYS A 15 9.07 -6.20 -6.30
N ALA A 16 9.68 -5.75 -5.20
CA ALA A 16 10.06 -4.36 -5.02
C ALA A 16 11.13 -3.90 -6.03
N LEU A 17 12.16 -4.72 -6.28
CA LEU A 17 13.17 -4.42 -7.30
C LEU A 17 12.55 -4.27 -8.70
N ARG A 18 11.69 -5.22 -9.08
CA ARG A 18 11.04 -5.18 -10.39
C ARG A 18 10.12 -3.96 -10.54
N ALA A 19 9.43 -3.57 -9.47
CA ALA A 19 8.57 -2.39 -9.50
C ALA A 19 9.37 -1.08 -9.56
N ALA A 20 10.57 -1.04 -8.98
CA ALA A 20 11.44 0.14 -9.05
C ALA A 20 11.83 0.52 -10.49
N GLU A 21 11.91 -0.45 -11.40
CA GLU A 21 12.22 -0.21 -12.82
C GLU A 21 11.15 0.64 -13.54
N PHE A 22 9.96 0.78 -12.97
CA PHE A 22 8.90 1.66 -13.50
C PHE A 22 9.08 3.12 -13.07
N VAL A 23 9.95 3.38 -12.08
CA VAL A 23 10.25 4.72 -11.59
C VAL A 23 11.42 5.31 -12.37
N LYS A 24 11.24 6.53 -12.88
CA LYS A 24 12.23 7.25 -13.68
C LYS A 24 12.49 8.63 -13.09
N SER A 25 13.67 9.18 -13.33
CA SER A 25 14.00 10.54 -12.89
C SER A 25 13.00 11.55 -13.46
N GLY A 26 12.64 12.54 -12.64
CA GLY A 26 11.60 13.54 -12.92
C GLY A 26 10.19 13.13 -12.49
N MET A 27 9.95 11.86 -12.12
CA MET A 27 8.63 11.41 -11.69
C MET A 27 8.26 11.88 -10.28
N LYS A 28 6.96 12.11 -10.09
CA LYS A 28 6.27 12.21 -8.81
C LYS A 28 5.68 10.84 -8.46
N VAL A 29 6.13 10.28 -7.34
CA VAL A 29 5.91 8.87 -7.00
C VAL A 29 5.11 8.73 -5.71
N GLY A 30 3.96 8.07 -5.76
CA GLY A 30 3.24 7.61 -4.58
C GLY A 30 3.95 6.40 -3.96
N LEU A 31 4.37 6.51 -2.70
CA LEU A 31 5.03 5.43 -1.97
C LEU A 31 4.07 4.76 -1.00
N GLY A 32 3.74 3.51 -1.30
CA GLY A 32 2.85 2.68 -0.51
C GLY A 32 3.36 2.33 0.90
N THR A 33 2.61 1.48 1.59
CA THR A 33 2.89 1.11 2.99
C THR A 33 2.94 -0.41 3.17
N GLY A 34 3.91 -0.90 3.95
CA GLY A 34 4.00 -2.30 4.32
C GLY A 34 5.39 -2.90 4.13
N SER A 35 5.53 -4.19 4.47
CA SER A 35 6.83 -4.88 4.41
C SER A 35 7.39 -5.04 2.99
N THR A 36 6.53 -5.08 1.97
CA THR A 36 6.97 -5.09 0.56
C THR A 36 7.40 -3.70 0.11
N ALA A 37 6.60 -2.67 0.42
CA ALA A 37 6.93 -1.27 0.11
C ALA A 37 8.23 -0.81 0.79
N TYR A 38 8.54 -1.32 1.98
CA TYR A 38 9.83 -1.09 2.65
C TYR A 38 11.03 -1.35 1.74
N TRP A 39 11.05 -2.48 1.03
CA TRP A 39 12.15 -2.83 0.13
C TRP A 39 12.22 -1.91 -1.08
N LEU A 40 11.07 -1.45 -1.58
CA LEU A 40 10.99 -0.51 -2.70
C LEU A 40 11.62 0.82 -2.31
N VAL A 41 11.18 1.41 -1.18
CA VAL A 41 11.70 2.71 -0.70
C VAL A 41 13.21 2.63 -0.48
N LYS A 42 13.69 1.53 0.11
CA LYS A 42 15.12 1.30 0.31
C LYS A 42 15.91 1.28 -1.00
N HIS A 43 15.40 0.60 -2.03
CA HIS A 43 16.06 0.49 -3.32
C HIS A 43 16.03 1.81 -4.12
N LEU A 44 14.88 2.49 -4.14
CA LEU A 44 14.75 3.81 -4.77
C LEU A 44 15.68 4.82 -4.10
N GLY A 45 15.70 4.84 -2.76
CA GLY A 45 16.55 5.77 -2.02
C GLY A 45 18.04 5.48 -2.18
N GLN A 46 18.45 4.22 -2.31
CA GLN A 46 19.83 3.89 -2.71
C GLN A 46 20.20 4.54 -4.05
N SER A 47 19.31 4.43 -5.06
CA SER A 47 19.52 5.04 -6.38
C SER A 47 19.58 6.57 -6.30
N VAL A 48 18.73 7.18 -5.45
CA VAL A 48 18.75 8.63 -5.19
C VAL A 48 20.08 9.07 -4.56
N ARG A 49 20.54 8.37 -3.51
CA ARG A 49 21.82 8.70 -2.85
C ARG A 49 23.04 8.53 -3.76
N ASN A 50 22.97 7.59 -4.70
CA ASN A 50 24.01 7.41 -5.70
C ASN A 50 23.97 8.45 -6.83
N GLY A 51 22.93 9.30 -6.89
CA GLY A 51 22.73 10.27 -7.97
C GLY A 51 22.23 9.66 -9.29
N GLU A 52 21.72 8.43 -9.25
CA GLU A 52 21.21 7.69 -10.41
C GLU A 52 19.72 8.00 -10.67
N LEU A 53 19.01 8.46 -9.63
CA LEU A 53 17.58 8.74 -9.65
C LEU A 53 17.28 10.10 -9.00
N ASP A 54 16.42 10.91 -9.62
CA ASP A 54 15.90 12.16 -9.04
C ASP A 54 14.37 12.15 -9.09
N ILE A 55 13.72 12.01 -7.94
CA ILE A 55 12.26 11.90 -7.84
C ILE A 55 11.73 12.70 -6.65
N VAL A 56 10.44 13.00 -6.71
CA VAL A 56 9.68 13.54 -5.58
C VAL A 56 8.67 12.49 -5.14
N ALA A 57 8.56 12.24 -3.84
CA ALA A 57 7.72 11.19 -3.30
C ALA A 57 6.57 11.71 -2.42
N VAL A 58 5.42 11.07 -2.54
CA VAL A 58 4.24 11.24 -1.67
C VAL A 58 3.97 9.93 -0.93
N PRO A 59 4.30 9.83 0.38
CA PRO A 59 4.11 8.61 1.16
C PRO A 59 2.66 8.43 1.62
N THR A 60 2.20 7.17 1.73
CA THR A 60 0.85 6.83 2.20
C THR A 60 0.76 6.56 3.71
N SER A 61 1.86 6.70 4.44
CA SER A 61 1.88 6.61 5.91
C SER A 61 3.07 7.36 6.52
N THR A 62 2.98 7.66 7.82
CA THR A 62 4.09 8.24 8.60
C THR A 62 5.34 7.34 8.55
N ARG A 63 5.18 6.02 8.65
CA ARG A 63 6.30 5.09 8.59
C ARG A 63 7.02 5.13 7.24
N THR A 64 6.28 5.13 6.14
CA THR A 64 6.87 5.26 4.79
C THR A 64 7.54 6.62 4.61
N LYS A 65 6.95 7.70 5.15
CA LYS A 65 7.51 9.04 5.13
C LYS A 65 8.88 9.10 5.81
N GLU A 66 8.97 8.59 7.04
CA GLU A 66 10.21 8.56 7.81
C GLU A 66 11.31 7.81 7.05
N GLN A 67 10.99 6.61 6.56
CA GLN A 67 11.92 5.82 5.78
C GLN A 67 12.40 6.54 4.51
N ALA A 68 11.49 7.17 3.76
CA ALA A 68 11.86 7.86 2.53
C ALA A 68 12.82 9.03 2.79
N ILE A 69 12.60 9.78 3.87
CA ILE A 69 13.48 10.87 4.31
C ILE A 69 14.85 10.33 4.71
N GLU A 70 14.92 9.25 5.50
CA GLU A 70 16.17 8.61 5.91
C GLU A 70 16.98 8.10 4.72
N GLU A 71 16.28 7.61 3.70
CA GLU A 71 16.90 7.13 2.47
C GLU A 71 17.24 8.26 1.49
N GLY A 72 17.04 9.54 1.85
CA GLY A 72 17.43 10.71 1.06
C GLY A 72 16.47 11.07 -0.07
N ILE A 73 15.27 10.47 -0.10
CA ILE A 73 14.24 10.79 -1.10
C ILE A 73 13.55 12.10 -0.70
N LYS A 74 13.39 13.01 -1.66
CA LYS A 74 12.62 14.24 -1.45
C LYS A 74 11.15 13.91 -1.25
N VAL A 75 10.64 14.16 -0.04
CA VAL A 75 9.22 13.95 0.31
C VAL A 75 8.46 15.26 0.28
N VAL A 76 7.26 15.23 -0.30
CA VAL A 76 6.29 16.34 -0.29
C VAL A 76 4.90 15.80 0.06
N THR A 77 3.98 16.71 0.33
CA THR A 77 2.55 16.40 0.47
C THR A 77 1.89 16.16 -0.89
N LEU A 78 0.74 15.48 -0.89
CA LEU A 78 -0.03 15.31 -2.12
C LEU A 78 -0.49 16.66 -2.70
N ASP A 79 -0.85 17.61 -1.84
CA ASP A 79 -1.27 18.96 -2.27
C ASP A 79 -0.15 19.73 -2.98
N GLU A 80 1.10 19.57 -2.53
CA GLU A 80 2.28 20.16 -3.18
C GLU A 80 2.64 19.46 -4.50
N ALA A 81 2.47 18.13 -4.57
CA ALA A 81 2.79 17.35 -5.76
C ALA A 81 1.73 17.46 -6.87
N GLY A 82 0.46 17.61 -6.49
CA GLY A 82 -0.69 17.47 -7.37
C GLY A 82 -0.82 16.03 -7.89
N TRP A 83 -1.03 15.89 -9.20
CA TRP A 83 -1.17 14.60 -9.87
C TRP A 83 0.16 13.83 -9.93
N LEU A 84 0.17 12.52 -9.70
CA LEU A 84 1.39 11.71 -9.67
C LEU A 84 1.54 10.85 -10.93
N ASP A 85 2.78 10.53 -11.31
CA ASP A 85 3.05 9.69 -12.48
C ASP A 85 2.79 8.20 -12.16
N VAL A 86 3.14 7.77 -10.95
CA VAL A 86 2.95 6.38 -10.53
C VAL A 86 2.81 6.27 -9.01
N THR A 87 1.89 5.44 -8.55
CA THR A 87 1.84 4.96 -7.16
C THR A 87 2.20 3.49 -7.13
N ILE A 88 3.12 3.10 -6.24
CA ILE A 88 3.49 1.69 -6.04
C ILE A 88 3.15 1.29 -4.62
N ASP A 89 2.32 0.27 -4.46
CA ASP A 89 1.81 -0.13 -3.14
C ASP A 89 1.55 -1.64 -3.04
N GLY A 90 1.45 -2.15 -1.81
CA GLY A 90 1.12 -3.54 -1.53
C GLY A 90 -0.38 -3.82 -1.50
N ALA A 91 -0.73 -5.10 -1.40
CA ALA A 91 -2.10 -5.56 -1.15
C ALA A 91 -2.12 -6.66 -0.07
N ASP A 92 -3.26 -6.76 0.63
CA ASP A 92 -3.55 -7.87 1.54
C ASP A 92 -4.12 -9.07 0.77
N GLU A 93 -4.93 -8.80 -0.25
CA GLU A 93 -5.41 -9.79 -1.24
C GLU A 93 -5.55 -9.18 -2.63
N PHE A 94 -5.46 -10.03 -3.66
CA PHE A 94 -5.90 -9.72 -5.01
C PHE A 94 -6.54 -10.92 -5.71
N ASP A 95 -7.52 -10.68 -6.56
CA ASP A 95 -8.21 -11.71 -7.35
C ASP A 95 -7.81 -11.67 -8.85
N ALA A 96 -8.49 -12.45 -9.68
CA ALA A 96 -8.22 -12.55 -11.12
C ALA A 96 -8.57 -11.28 -11.91
N ASP A 97 -9.45 -10.43 -11.38
CA ASP A 97 -9.86 -9.15 -11.98
C ASP A 97 -8.99 -7.99 -11.49
N PHE A 98 -7.93 -8.29 -10.72
CA PHE A 98 -7.08 -7.32 -10.04
C PHE A 98 -7.82 -6.43 -9.04
N SER A 99 -8.97 -6.89 -8.52
CA SER A 99 -9.61 -6.25 -7.37
C SER A 99 -8.77 -6.53 -6.12
N LEU A 100 -8.70 -5.57 -5.21
CA LEU A 100 -7.78 -5.60 -4.06
C LEU A 100 -8.52 -5.50 -2.73
N ILE A 101 -8.05 -6.24 -1.73
CA ILE A 101 -8.20 -5.86 -0.33
C ILE A 101 -6.88 -5.23 0.14
N LYS A 102 -7.00 -4.06 0.77
CA LYS A 102 -5.91 -3.29 1.39
C LYS A 102 -6.37 -2.78 2.76
N GLY A 103 -5.42 -2.37 3.59
CA GLY A 103 -5.67 -1.71 4.88
C GLY A 103 -5.32 -2.54 6.11
N GLY A 104 -4.71 -3.71 5.94
CA GLY A 104 -4.20 -4.51 7.06
C GLY A 104 -3.24 -3.75 7.98
N GLY A 105 -2.54 -2.75 7.42
CA GLY A 105 -1.65 -1.82 8.12
C GLY A 105 -2.30 -0.51 8.59
N GLY A 106 -3.60 -0.28 8.37
CA GLY A 106 -4.32 0.90 8.86
C GLY A 106 -4.06 2.20 8.10
N ALA A 107 -3.57 2.13 6.85
CA ALA A 107 -3.26 3.28 6.01
C ALA A 107 -4.16 3.42 4.77
N HIS A 108 -5.20 2.60 4.64
CA HIS A 108 -5.95 2.43 3.38
C HIS A 108 -6.64 3.69 2.87
N LEU A 109 -7.02 4.64 3.75
CA LEU A 109 -7.54 5.93 3.30
C LEU A 109 -6.48 6.71 2.51
N GLN A 110 -5.30 6.92 3.08
CA GLN A 110 -4.20 7.64 2.42
C GLN A 110 -3.71 6.87 1.19
N GLU A 111 -3.59 5.55 1.28
CA GLU A 111 -3.24 4.69 0.14
C GLU A 111 -4.21 4.89 -1.03
N LYS A 112 -5.52 4.89 -0.76
CA LYS A 112 -6.55 5.06 -1.79
C LYS A 112 -6.53 6.46 -2.39
N VAL A 113 -6.40 7.50 -1.56
CA VAL A 113 -6.33 8.90 -2.05
C VAL A 113 -5.12 9.10 -2.96
N VAL A 114 -3.94 8.63 -2.56
CA VAL A 114 -2.70 8.73 -3.36
C VAL A 114 -2.78 7.89 -4.62
N ALA A 115 -3.34 6.67 -4.57
CA ALA A 115 -3.50 5.84 -5.76
C ALA A 115 -4.48 6.44 -6.80
N MET A 116 -5.56 7.08 -6.34
CA MET A 116 -6.55 7.74 -7.21
C MET A 116 -6.05 9.05 -7.80
N ALA A 117 -4.99 9.64 -7.25
CA ALA A 117 -4.35 10.85 -7.73
C ALA A 117 -3.11 10.55 -8.61
N SER A 118 -3.08 9.39 -9.28
CA SER A 118 -1.95 8.93 -10.09
C SER A 118 -2.39 8.44 -11.47
N ASP A 119 -1.52 8.59 -12.47
CA ASP A 119 -1.73 8.01 -13.81
C ASP A 119 -1.73 6.48 -13.80
N GLN A 120 -0.93 5.88 -12.90
CA GLN A 120 -0.83 4.43 -12.79
C GLN A 120 -0.69 3.99 -11.33
N MET A 121 -1.38 2.90 -10.97
CA MET A 121 -1.16 2.17 -9.72
C MET A 121 -0.50 0.82 -10.03
N ILE A 122 0.69 0.59 -9.48
CA ILE A 122 1.39 -0.70 -9.54
C ILE A 122 1.24 -1.40 -8.20
N VAL A 123 0.71 -2.62 -8.22
CA VAL A 123 0.57 -3.44 -7.02
C VAL A 123 1.75 -4.41 -6.92
N ILE A 124 2.42 -4.44 -5.76
CA ILE A 124 3.47 -5.40 -5.45
C ILE A 124 3.01 -6.38 -4.37
N ALA A 125 2.93 -7.67 -4.73
CA ALA A 125 2.44 -8.71 -3.84
C ALA A 125 3.15 -10.04 -4.10
N ASP A 126 3.37 -10.81 -3.04
CA ASP A 126 3.84 -12.19 -3.16
C ASP A 126 2.67 -13.14 -3.49
N ALA A 127 2.98 -14.35 -3.96
CA ALA A 127 1.99 -15.30 -4.44
C ALA A 127 0.93 -15.70 -3.39
N SER A 128 1.23 -15.57 -2.08
CA SER A 128 0.27 -15.90 -1.02
C SER A 128 -0.91 -14.93 -0.95
N LYS A 129 -0.81 -13.76 -1.60
CA LYS A 129 -1.83 -12.71 -1.63
C LYS A 129 -2.88 -12.96 -2.71
N ARG A 130 -2.64 -13.89 -3.64
CA ARG A 130 -3.62 -14.24 -4.67
C ARG A 130 -4.73 -15.10 -4.08
N VAL A 131 -5.97 -14.71 -4.33
CA VAL A 131 -7.16 -15.48 -3.95
C VAL A 131 -8.07 -15.69 -5.17
N GLU A 132 -8.92 -16.70 -5.11
CA GLU A 132 -9.96 -16.90 -6.13
C GLU A 132 -11.11 -15.91 -5.93
N THR A 133 -11.51 -15.71 -4.68
CA THR A 133 -12.54 -14.77 -4.25
C THR A 133 -12.01 -13.96 -3.08
N LEU A 134 -12.16 -12.63 -3.13
CA LEU A 134 -11.78 -11.73 -2.04
C LEU A 134 -12.56 -12.02 -0.76
N GLY A 135 -11.91 -11.80 0.38
CA GLY A 135 -12.52 -11.88 1.71
C GLY A 135 -11.96 -12.97 2.62
N LYS A 136 -10.87 -13.65 2.23
CA LYS A 136 -10.13 -14.52 3.15
C LYS A 136 -9.37 -13.67 4.19
N PHE A 137 -8.90 -12.49 3.79
CA PHE A 137 -8.41 -11.43 4.67
C PHE A 137 -9.59 -10.56 5.10
N PRO A 138 -9.71 -10.19 6.39
CA PRO A 138 -10.78 -9.32 6.86
C PRO A 138 -10.76 -7.96 6.15
N LEU A 139 -11.89 -7.56 5.54
CA LEU A 139 -12.01 -6.28 4.85
C LEU A 139 -11.90 -5.10 5.84
N PRO A 140 -10.86 -4.26 5.76
CA PRO A 140 -10.72 -3.10 6.63
C PRO A 140 -11.74 -2.01 6.29
N ILE A 141 -12.36 -1.43 7.32
CA ILE A 141 -13.33 -0.33 7.20
C ILE A 141 -12.91 0.75 8.20
N GLU A 142 -12.65 1.96 7.70
CA GLU A 142 -12.38 3.13 8.55
C GLU A 142 -13.66 3.92 8.76
N VAL A 143 -13.94 4.25 10.01
CA VAL A 143 -15.16 4.93 10.45
C VAL A 143 -14.78 6.13 11.30
N LEU A 144 -15.68 7.12 11.34
CA LEU A 144 -15.54 8.23 12.28
C LEU A 144 -15.68 7.70 13.72
N GLN A 145 -14.90 8.30 14.63
CA GLN A 145 -14.99 7.97 16.05
C GLN A 145 -16.38 8.31 16.63
N PHE A 146 -17.00 9.39 16.15
CA PHE A 146 -18.34 9.76 16.56
C PHE A 146 -19.36 8.72 16.04
N GLY A 147 -19.97 7.98 16.97
CA GLY A 147 -20.97 6.97 16.63
C GLY A 147 -20.39 5.68 16.03
N SER A 148 -19.12 5.36 16.31
CA SER A 148 -18.47 4.14 15.81
C SER A 148 -19.22 2.86 16.19
N ASP A 149 -19.71 2.75 17.44
CA ASP A 149 -20.51 1.59 17.90
C ASP A 149 -21.82 1.41 17.12
N ALA A 150 -22.49 2.53 16.81
CA ALA A 150 -23.71 2.51 16.01
C ALA A 150 -23.39 2.10 14.56
N THR A 151 -22.32 2.65 14.00
CA THR A 151 -21.83 2.31 12.66
C THR A 151 -21.46 0.82 12.58
N GLN A 152 -20.79 0.27 13.58
CA GLN A 152 -20.46 -1.15 13.65
C GLN A 152 -21.71 -2.04 13.60
N LYS A 153 -22.76 -1.70 14.37
CA LYS A 153 -24.04 -2.43 14.33
C LYS A 153 -24.72 -2.34 12.98
N LEU A 154 -24.68 -1.16 12.34
CA LEU A 154 -25.24 -0.97 11.00
C LEU A 154 -24.51 -1.79 9.94
N ILE A 155 -23.17 -1.86 10.01
CA ILE A 155 -22.36 -2.72 9.14
C ILE A 155 -22.74 -4.20 9.34
N ALA A 156 -22.83 -4.66 10.59
CA ALA A 156 -23.22 -6.04 10.89
C ALA A 156 -24.62 -6.36 10.32
N ASN A 157 -25.60 -5.47 10.53
CA ASN A 157 -26.95 -5.63 10.00
C ASN A 157 -26.97 -5.68 8.47
N LEU A 158 -26.20 -4.83 7.81
CA LEU A 158 -26.07 -4.82 6.35
C LEU A 158 -25.52 -6.15 5.85
N LEU A 159 -24.45 -6.66 6.45
CA LEU A 159 -23.85 -7.94 6.06
C LEU A 159 -24.83 -9.11 6.23
N VAL A 160 -25.57 -9.16 7.34
CA VAL A 160 -26.62 -10.17 7.53
C VAL A 160 -27.71 -10.05 6.46
N ALA A 161 -28.17 -8.83 6.16
CA ALA A 161 -29.18 -8.59 5.13
C ALA A 161 -28.72 -8.98 3.72
N GLN A 162 -27.41 -8.92 3.45
CA GLN A 162 -26.79 -9.40 2.20
C GLN A 162 -26.52 -10.92 2.21
N GLY A 163 -26.90 -11.64 3.27
CA GLY A 163 -26.77 -13.09 3.37
C GLY A 163 -25.43 -13.60 3.91
N TYR A 164 -24.55 -12.71 4.39
CA TYR A 164 -23.32 -13.13 5.06
C TYR A 164 -23.63 -13.76 6.43
N GLN A 165 -22.92 -14.84 6.75
CA GLN A 165 -23.05 -15.59 8.00
C GLN A 165 -21.70 -15.61 8.74
N GLY A 166 -21.72 -15.86 10.05
CA GLY A 166 -20.49 -15.97 10.84
C GLY A 166 -19.67 -14.68 10.87
N ILE A 167 -20.33 -13.52 10.83
CA ILE A 167 -19.67 -12.21 10.75
C ILE A 167 -18.88 -11.96 12.04
N GLU A 168 -17.56 -11.83 11.90
CA GLU A 168 -16.67 -11.38 12.96
C GLU A 168 -16.21 -9.96 12.65
N ILE A 169 -16.43 -9.04 13.59
CA ILE A 169 -15.95 -7.66 13.49
C ILE A 169 -15.01 -7.41 14.66
N THR A 170 -13.79 -6.98 14.35
CA THR A 170 -12.80 -6.55 15.33
C THR A 170 -12.54 -5.05 15.16
N CYS A 171 -12.29 -4.36 16.28
CA CYS A 171 -11.92 -2.95 16.30
C CYS A 171 -10.46 -2.85 16.78
N ARG A 172 -9.71 -1.90 16.22
CA ARG A 172 -8.32 -1.60 16.59
C ARG A 172 -8.21 -0.17 17.08
#